data_AF-A0A6P1R4V3-F1
#
_entry.id   AF-A0A6P1R4V3-F1
#
_cell.length_a   1.000
_cell.length_b   1.000
_cell.length_c   1.000
_cell.angle_alpha   90.00
_cell.angle_beta   90.00
_cell.angle_gamma   90.00
#
_symmetry.space_group_name_H-M   'P 1'
#
loop_
_entity.id
_entity.type
_entity.pdbx_description
1 polymer ?
#
loop_
_entity_poly.entity_id
_entity_poly.type
_entity_poly.pdbx_seq_one_letter_code
_entity_poly.pdbx_strand_id
1 'polypeptide(L)'
;MKMVPSAMAEFDGLSDHFILRMYEFLRHEVRADTTMGTRLVGPAAKQRADRLLQEIDRRGLFCKPIDWPNLAESPKLPREGD
;
A
#
# COMPACT_ATOMS: atom_id res chain seq x y z
N MET A 1 -15.01 23.39 -9.41
CA MET A 1 -13.83 22.58 -9.80
C MET A 1 -13.19 22.05 -8.52
N LYS A 2 -13.15 20.73 -8.30
CA LYS A 2 -12.40 20.17 -7.17
C LYS A 2 -10.96 20.03 -7.61
N MET A 3 -10.04 20.83 -7.05
CA MET A 3 -8.61 20.59 -7.17
C MET A 3 -8.34 19.24 -6.50
N VAL A 4 -8.06 18.22 -7.32
CA VAL A 4 -7.36 17.05 -6.83
C VAL A 4 -5.96 17.53 -6.48
N PRO A 5 -5.50 17.47 -5.22
CA PRO A 5 -4.12 17.78 -4.91
C PRO A 5 -3.26 16.84 -5.76
N SER A 6 -2.45 17.43 -6.62
CA SER A 6 -1.44 16.67 -7.37
C SER A 6 -0.58 15.94 -6.35
N ALA A 7 -0.28 14.66 -6.58
CA ALA A 7 0.59 13.86 -5.71
C ALA A 7 1.93 14.56 -5.43
N MET A 8 2.36 15.46 -6.33
CA MET A 8 3.52 16.34 -6.15
C MET A 8 3.44 17.19 -4.88
N ALA A 9 2.28 17.79 -4.58
CA ALA A 9 2.13 18.66 -3.41
C ALA A 9 1.93 17.88 -2.09
N GLU A 10 1.54 16.61 -2.15
CA GLU A 10 1.29 15.79 -0.94
C GLU A 10 2.59 15.51 -0.16
N PHE A 11 3.73 15.47 -0.86
CA PHE A 11 5.02 15.07 -0.30
C PHE A 11 6.06 16.20 -0.28
N ASP A 12 5.65 17.41 -0.69
CA ASP A 12 6.50 18.59 -0.66
C ASP A 12 6.95 18.91 0.77
N GLY A 13 8.25 19.13 0.94
CA GLY A 13 8.86 19.41 2.24
C GLY A 13 9.10 18.18 3.14
N LEU A 14 8.67 16.99 2.74
CA LEU A 14 9.00 15.75 3.46
C LEU A 14 10.39 15.26 3.07
N SER A 15 11.15 14.79 4.05
CA SER A 15 12.46 14.18 3.81
C SER A 15 12.34 12.80 3.19
N ASP A 16 13.38 12.40 2.45
CA ASP A 16 13.47 11.07 1.82
C ASP A 16 13.29 9.94 2.84
N HIS A 17 13.92 10.10 4.02
CA HIS A 17 13.77 9.16 5.13
C HIS A 17 12.30 9.02 5.58
N PHE A 18 11.56 10.12 5.61
CA PHE A 18 10.16 10.09 6.02
C PHE A 18 9.28 9.40 4.97
N ILE A 19 9.50 9.69 3.68
CA ILE A 19 8.80 9.02 2.58
C ILE A 19 9.04 7.51 2.60
N LEU A 20 10.30 7.09 2.74
CA LEU A 20 10.66 5.66 2.83
C LEU A 20 10.04 5.00 4.06
N ARG A 21 10.06 5.68 5.22
CA ARG A 21 9.43 5.17 6.44
C ARG A 21 7.92 5.02 6.31
N MET A 22 7.24 5.94 5.64
CA MET A 22 5.80 5.82 5.38
C MET A 22 5.48 4.61 4.49
N TYR A 23 6.28 4.41 3.45
CA TYR A 23 6.11 3.26 2.56
C TYR A 23 6.37 1.93 3.28
N GLU A 24 7.45 1.86 4.08
CA GLU A 24 7.75 0.67 4.88
C GLU A 24 6.69 0.39 5.95
N PHE A 25 6.08 1.44 6.53
CA PHE A 25 4.97 1.29 7.47
C PHE A 25 3.77 0.59 6.81
N LEU A 26 3.35 1.05 5.63
CA LEU A 26 2.29 0.39 4.86
C LEU A 26 2.66 -1.06 4.53
N ARG A 27 3.92 -1.33 4.18
CA ARG A 27 4.43 -2.68 3.93
C ARG A 27 4.26 -3.59 5.15
N HIS A 28 4.55 -3.08 6.35
CA HIS A 28 4.37 -3.82 7.59
C HIS A 28 2.90 -4.07 7.92
N GLU A 29 2.02 -3.08 7.74
CA GLU A 29 0.58 -3.25 7.94
C GLU A 29 0.00 -4.34 7.04
N VAL A 30 0.34 -4.32 5.74
CA VAL A 30 -0.12 -5.35 4.78
C VAL A 30 0.39 -6.74 5.16
N ARG A 31 1.66 -6.83 5.58
CA ARG A 31 2.24 -8.10 6.02
C ARG A 31 1.57 -8.62 7.29
N ALA A 32 1.26 -7.75 8.24
CA ALA A 32 0.56 -8.12 9.47
C ALA A 32 -0.84 -8.66 9.15
N ASP A 33 -1.58 -7.96 8.28
CA ASP A 33 -2.90 -8.40 7.81
C ASP A 33 -2.86 -9.78 7.14
N THR A 34 -1.89 -9.97 6.24
CA THR A 34 -1.68 -11.25 5.56
C THR A 34 -1.38 -12.37 6.56
N THR A 35 -0.60 -12.09 7.59
CA THR A 35 -0.23 -13.06 8.64
C THR A 35 -1.43 -13.39 9.54
N MET A 36 -2.28 -12.41 9.83
CA MET A 36 -3.48 -12.57 10.66
C MET A 36 -4.68 -13.12 9.88
N GLY A 37 -4.58 -13.23 8.55
CA GLY A 37 -5.72 -13.59 7.69
C GLY A 37 -6.81 -12.51 7.67
N THR A 38 -6.48 -11.28 8.06
CA THR A 38 -7.38 -10.13 8.09
C THR A 38 -7.22 -9.29 6.83
N ARG A 39 -8.25 -8.50 6.50
CA ARG A 39 -8.26 -7.58 5.35
C ARG A 39 -8.65 -6.18 5.80
N LEU A 40 -7.84 -5.59 6.68
CA LEU A 40 -8.03 -4.24 7.20
C LEU A 40 -7.41 -3.19 6.27
N VAL A 41 -6.29 -3.53 5.63
CA VAL A 41 -5.56 -2.70 4.68
C VAL A 41 -6.18 -2.85 3.29
N GLY A 42 -7.08 -1.90 3.00
CA GLY A 42 -7.91 -1.91 1.80
C GLY A 42 -7.37 -1.09 0.61
N PRO A 43 -8.20 -0.89 -0.43
CA PRO A 43 -7.83 -0.15 -1.65
C PRO A 43 -7.24 1.25 -1.42
N ALA A 44 -7.64 1.94 -0.35
CA ALA A 44 -7.11 3.25 0.01
C ALA A 44 -5.62 3.20 0.38
N ALA A 45 -5.18 2.16 1.09
CA ALA A 45 -3.78 1.97 1.43
C ALA A 45 -2.94 1.63 0.20
N LYS A 46 -3.49 0.85 -0.73
CA LYS A 46 -2.85 0.58 -2.03
C LYS A 46 -2.65 1.88 -2.82
N GLN A 47 -3.70 2.70 -2.95
CA GLN A 47 -3.60 4.00 -3.62
C GLN A 47 -2.55 4.92 -2.98
N ARG A 48 -2.45 4.90 -1.64
CA ARG A 48 -1.43 5.68 -0.92
C ARG A 48 -0.03 5.15 -1.18
N ALA A 49 0.16 3.83 -1.17
CA ALA A 49 1.43 3.20 -1.49
C ALA A 49 1.86 3.48 -2.93
N ASP A 50 0.93 3.49 -3.88
CA ASP A 50 1.20 3.82 -5.28
C ASP A 50 1.72 5.27 -5.42
N ARG A 51 1.12 6.22 -4.70
CA ARG A 51 1.60 7.62 -4.68
C ARG A 51 2.97 7.76 -4.04
N LEU A 52 3.21 7.06 -2.93
CA LEU A 52 4.54 7.01 -2.31
C LEU A 52 5.59 6.40 -3.24
N LEU A 53 5.24 5.34 -3.98
CA LEU A 53 6.16 4.70 -4.91
C LEU A 53 6.55 5.62 -6.07
N GLN A 54 5.59 6.37 -6.61
CA GLN A 54 5.85 7.41 -7.62
C GLN A 54 6.83 8.46 -7.10
N GLU A 55 6.67 8.88 -5.84
CA GLU A 55 7.56 9.87 -5.24
C GLU A 55 8.96 9.31 -4.95
N ILE A 56 9.05 8.06 -4.49
CA ILE A 56 10.31 7.34 -4.29
C ILE A 56 11.08 7.23 -5.61
N ASP A 57 10.41 6.82 -6.68
CA ASP A 57 10.98 6.71 -8.03
C ASP A 57 11.45 8.08 -8.56
N ARG A 58 10.61 9.12 -8.41
CA ARG A 58 10.95 10.49 -8.80
C ARG A 58 12.22 11.02 -8.12
N ARG A 59 12.43 10.64 -6.86
CA ARG A 59 13.63 11.02 -6.08
C ARG A 59 14.83 10.11 -6.32
N GLY A 60 14.70 9.04 -7.12
CA GLY A 60 15.76 8.07 -7.37
C GLY A 60 16.10 7.22 -6.14
N LEU A 61 15.14 7.03 -5.24
CA LEU A 61 15.29 6.24 -4.02
C LEU A 61 14.91 4.78 -4.28
N PHE A 62 15.42 3.87 -3.43
CA PHE A 62 15.09 2.45 -3.51
C PHE A 62 14.22 2.03 -2.32
N CYS A 63 13.20 1.21 -2.57
CA CYS A 63 12.38 0.59 -1.55
C CYS A 63 12.08 -0.88 -1.89
N LYS A 64 11.66 -1.66 -0.88
CA LYS A 64 11.23 -3.05 -1.07
C LYS A 64 9.74 -3.06 -1.41
N PRO A 65 9.30 -3.73 -2.49
CA PRO A 65 7.89 -3.73 -2.87
C PRO A 65 6.99 -4.30 -1.77
N ILE A 66 5.73 -3.86 -1.76
CA ILE A 66 4.68 -4.40 -0.90
C ILE A 66 4.04 -5.60 -1.59
N ASP A 67 4.05 -6.74 -0.89
CA ASP A 67 3.35 -7.95 -1.31
C ASP A 67 1.87 -7.84 -0.97
N TRP A 68 1.06 -7.41 -1.94
CA TRP A 68 -0.38 -7.27 -1.76
C TRP A 68 -1.04 -8.66 -1.80
N PRO A 69 -1.76 -9.09 -0.74
CA PRO A 69 -2.50 -10.34 -0.78
C PRO A 69 -3.52 -10.28 -1.91
N ASN A 70 -3.56 -11.33 -2.73
CA ASN A 70 -4.47 -11.41 -3.87
C ASN A 70 -5.92 -11.28 -3.35
N LEU A 71 -6.55 -10.14 -3.61
CA LEU A 71 -7.91 -9.83 -3.18
C LEU A 71 -8.96 -10.79 -3.79
N ALA A 72 -8.54 -11.70 -4.68
CA ALA A 72 -9.38 -12.55 -5.52
C ALA A 72 -9.56 -14.01 -5.06
N GLU A 73 -8.95 -14.44 -3.94
CA GLU A 73 -9.24 -15.79 -3.42
C GLU A 73 -9.96 -15.70 -2.09
N SER A 74 -11.28 -15.49 -2.17
CA SER A 74 -12.16 -16.05 -1.15
C SER A 74 -11.81 -17.54 -1.03
N PRO A 75 -11.56 -18.08 0.18
CA PRO A 75 -11.45 -19.51 0.33
C PRO A 75 -12.79 -20.09 -0.12
N LYS A 76 -12.79 -20.85 -1.23
CA LYS A 76 -13.90 -21.74 -1.55
C LYS A 76 -13.95 -22.75 -0.41
N LEU A 77 -14.74 -22.47 0.62
CA LEU A 77 -15.17 -23.47 1.57
C LEU A 77 -15.72 -24.64 0.75
N PRO A 78 -15.26 -25.89 0.98
CA PRO A 78 -15.88 -27.03 0.36
C PRO A 78 -17.35 -27.02 0.78
N ARG A 79 -18.26 -27.00 -0.20
CA ARG A 79 -19.65 -27.36 0.08
C ARG A 79 -19.65 -28.87 0.31
N GLU A 80 -19.58 -29.28 1.57
CA GLU A 80 -19.98 -30.63 1.94
C GLU A 80 -21.47 -30.80 1.67
N GLY A 81 -21.82 -31.90 0.99
CA GLY A 81 -23.20 -32.35 0.83
C GLY A 81 -23.53 -32.72 -0.62
N ASP A 82 -23.10 -33.91 -1.04
CA ASP A 82 -23.77 -34.75 -2.03
C ASP A 82 -24.32 -35.97 -1.25
#